data_AF-A0A1J4L1S5-F1
#
_entry.id   AF-A0A1J4L1S5-F1
#
_cell.length_a   1.000
_cell.length_b   1.000
_cell.length_c   1.000
_cell.angle_alpha   90.00
_cell.angle_beta   90.00
_cell.angle_gamma   90.00
#
_symmetry.space_group_name_H-M   'P 1'
#
loop_
_entity.id
_entity.type
_entity.pdbx_description
1 polymer ?
#
loop_
_entity_poly.entity_id
_entity_poly.type
_entity_poly.pdbx_seq_one_letter_code
_entity_poly.pdbx_strand_id
1 'polypeptide(L)'
;MIELHQVSNLNGNINEELQKIIKITEKSVPQGQIDFKQWNEFASNYNGKIEVHHHVCLHDSPWTWKYVGRYIELNIQRCKLSQIQITENSIKSPSINGKWWCQISQISSTENETDGSVNVKFLPSKKMPVLITLDANSDPLSIFYIAVFCMMTKNQNFLDFFTYAAKLGQIDAQIYLWKFYNQCGNNELTIYWLATAVFQHFDEKSTIVLAQTLINKNSPLKSIPLAECLLLKLLQNYSNLHKEETDQSFDGNPEKNEDSSNEPTCEMKNEIKNEKIKVIIQNFDGIDVDIFLTLGKLYLLDDEAAPNCTDLGLKLNEIAVELMKLPEAEQTLNEYRNNIFWSGVSYVDLAVVTGILAAFGVGAYLWFKKRRNNQK
;
A
#
# COMPACT_ATOMS: atom_id res chain seq x y z
N MET A 1 20.22 -12.79 8.06
CA MET A 1 19.71 -11.85 9.09
C MET A 1 20.36 -10.50 8.84
N ILE A 2 19.55 -9.44 8.70
CA ILE A 2 20.03 -8.05 8.58
C ILE A 2 19.43 -7.24 9.73
N GLU A 3 20.25 -6.39 10.35
CA GLU A 3 19.78 -5.37 11.27
C GLU A 3 19.63 -4.04 10.51
N LEU A 4 18.40 -3.57 10.35
CA LEU A 4 18.09 -2.25 9.81
C LEU A 4 17.77 -1.30 10.97
N HIS A 5 18.17 -0.05 10.84
CA HIS A 5 17.76 1.02 11.74
C HIS A 5 17.54 2.26 10.91
N GLN A 6 16.65 3.14 11.37
CA GLN A 6 16.48 4.45 10.76
C GLN A 6 17.80 5.21 10.88
N VAL A 7 18.31 5.68 9.75
CA VAL A 7 19.55 6.46 9.71
C VAL A 7 19.24 7.94 9.46
N SER A 8 18.18 8.26 8.73
CA SER A 8 17.75 9.64 8.47
C SER A 8 17.04 10.26 9.67
N ASN A 9 17.30 11.53 9.98
CA ASN A 9 16.58 12.25 11.03
C ASN A 9 15.21 12.73 10.53
N LEU A 10 14.13 12.14 11.06
CA LEU A 10 12.77 12.63 10.84
C LEU A 10 12.46 13.73 11.87
N ASN A 11 11.98 14.89 11.42
CA ASN A 11 11.71 16.06 12.28
C ASN A 11 10.46 15.89 13.19
N GLY A 12 9.79 14.74 13.15
CA GLY A 12 8.59 14.39 13.90
C GLY A 12 8.31 12.89 13.79
N ASN A 13 7.09 12.44 14.13
CA ASN A 13 6.66 11.07 13.83
C ASN A 13 6.05 10.95 12.42
N ILE A 14 5.88 9.71 11.93
CA ILE A 14 5.32 9.45 10.59
C ILE A 14 3.96 10.14 10.40
N ASN A 15 3.07 10.08 11.40
CA ASN A 15 1.72 10.62 11.31
C ASN A 15 1.73 12.15 11.14
N GLU A 16 2.56 12.84 11.91
CA GLU A 16 2.70 14.30 11.83
C GLU A 16 3.22 14.74 10.47
N GLU A 17 4.21 14.03 9.93
CA GLU A 17 4.77 14.34 8.61
C GLU A 17 3.77 14.04 7.47
N LEU A 18 3.03 12.93 7.56
CA LEU A 18 1.93 12.64 6.62
C LEU A 18 0.85 13.71 6.67
N GLN A 19 0.43 14.14 7.87
CA GLN A 19 -0.55 15.22 8.03
C GLN A 19 -0.06 16.55 7.45
N LYS A 20 1.24 16.88 7.61
CA LYS A 20 1.84 18.05 6.97
C LYS A 20 1.73 17.97 5.44
N ILE A 21 2.10 16.83 4.85
CA ILE A 21 1.99 16.59 3.40
C ILE A 21 0.55 16.72 2.93
N ILE A 22 -0.39 16.07 3.62
CA ILE A 22 -1.83 16.15 3.30
C ILE A 22 -2.28 17.61 3.33
N LYS A 23 -1.98 18.36 4.39
CA LYS A 23 -2.37 19.77 4.52
C LYS A 23 -1.77 20.68 3.44
N ILE A 24 -0.54 20.40 3.00
CA ILE A 24 0.11 21.15 1.92
C ILE A 24 -0.59 20.90 0.59
N THR A 25 -0.89 19.62 0.30
CA THR A 25 -1.43 19.18 -1.00
C THR A 25 -2.96 19.28 -1.11
N GLU A 26 -3.67 19.38 0.02
CA GLU A 26 -5.14 19.48 0.08
C GLU A 26 -5.69 20.66 -0.73
N LYS A 27 -4.92 21.75 -0.83
CA LYS A 27 -5.30 22.95 -1.58
C LYS A 27 -5.58 22.69 -3.06
N SER A 28 -4.96 21.65 -3.62
CA SER A 28 -5.09 21.27 -5.02
C SER A 28 -6.29 20.34 -5.26
N VAL A 29 -6.92 19.82 -4.20
CA VAL A 29 -8.05 18.90 -4.27
C VAL A 29 -9.29 19.63 -4.77
N PRO A 30 -9.89 19.18 -5.89
CA PRO A 30 -11.15 19.72 -6.35
C PRO A 30 -12.20 19.65 -5.26
N GLN A 31 -12.94 20.75 -5.08
CA GLN A 31 -14.05 20.78 -4.13
C GLN A 31 -15.29 20.05 -4.63
N GLY A 32 -15.28 19.60 -5.90
CA GLY A 32 -16.27 18.71 -6.54
C GLY A 32 -17.67 18.82 -5.98
N GLN A 33 -18.52 19.65 -6.60
CA GLN A 33 -19.90 19.77 -6.15
C GLN A 33 -20.79 18.80 -6.93
N ILE A 34 -21.27 17.78 -6.25
CA ILE A 34 -22.29 16.89 -6.79
C ILE A 34 -23.60 17.68 -6.84
N ASP A 35 -24.12 17.94 -8.04
CA ASP A 35 -25.48 18.45 -8.20
C ASP A 35 -26.48 17.34 -7.85
N PHE A 36 -26.96 17.38 -6.61
CA PHE A 36 -27.94 16.42 -6.09
C PHE A 36 -29.23 16.38 -6.91
N LYS A 37 -29.66 17.51 -7.48
CA LYS A 37 -30.89 17.56 -8.28
C LYS A 37 -30.67 16.81 -9.59
N GLN A 38 -29.58 17.12 -10.29
CA GLN A 38 -29.21 16.45 -11.54
C GLN A 38 -28.98 14.94 -11.31
N TRP A 39 -28.30 14.59 -10.22
CA TRP A 39 -28.08 13.19 -9.83
C TRP A 39 -29.40 12.45 -9.61
N ASN A 40 -30.30 13.01 -8.80
CA ASN A 40 -31.58 12.36 -8.50
C ASN A 40 -32.45 12.19 -9.75
N GLU A 41 -32.41 13.14 -10.70
CA GLU A 41 -33.09 13.02 -11.98
C GLU A 41 -32.50 11.89 -12.83
N PHE A 42 -31.18 11.82 -12.94
CA PHE A 42 -30.48 10.72 -13.62
C PHE A 42 -30.80 9.36 -12.99
N ALA A 43 -30.75 9.29 -11.66
CA ALA A 43 -31.01 8.07 -10.90
C ALA A 43 -32.45 7.56 -11.08
N SER A 44 -33.42 8.47 -11.13
CA SER A 44 -34.84 8.15 -11.31
C SER A 44 -35.16 7.61 -12.71
N ASN A 45 -34.43 8.07 -13.73
CA ASN A 45 -34.62 7.72 -15.14
C ASN A 45 -33.80 6.49 -15.59
N TYR A 46 -32.98 5.94 -14.70
CA TYR A 46 -32.12 4.81 -15.02
C TYR A 46 -32.91 3.51 -15.24
N ASN A 47 -32.52 2.72 -16.25
CA ASN A 47 -33.27 1.56 -16.75
C ASN A 47 -32.74 0.18 -16.29
N GLY A 48 -31.75 0.14 -15.38
CA GLY A 48 -31.30 -1.11 -14.75
C GLY A 48 -30.39 -2.01 -15.59
N LYS A 49 -29.71 -1.50 -16.63
CA LYS A 49 -28.88 -2.31 -17.56
C LYS A 49 -27.48 -2.68 -17.04
N ILE A 50 -26.90 -1.82 -16.23
CA ILE A 50 -25.58 -1.91 -15.60
C ILE A 50 -25.76 -2.22 -14.10
N GLU A 51 -24.93 -3.14 -13.61
CA GLU A 51 -24.84 -3.53 -12.21
C GLU A 51 -23.39 -3.37 -11.74
N VAL A 52 -23.20 -2.90 -10.51
CA VAL A 52 -21.89 -2.75 -9.86
C VAL A 52 -21.84 -3.70 -8.69
N HIS A 53 -20.91 -4.65 -8.74
CA HIS A 53 -20.77 -5.71 -7.74
C HIS A 53 -19.52 -5.50 -6.90
N HIS A 54 -19.48 -6.12 -5.72
CA HIS A 54 -18.38 -6.02 -4.75
C HIS A 54 -17.00 -6.43 -5.31
N HIS A 55 -16.95 -7.17 -6.42
CA HIS A 55 -15.70 -7.51 -7.12
C HIS A 55 -14.93 -6.30 -7.68
N VAL A 56 -15.51 -5.09 -7.66
CA VAL A 56 -14.80 -3.86 -8.03
C VAL A 56 -13.94 -3.30 -6.89
N CYS A 57 -14.13 -3.78 -5.65
CA CYS A 57 -13.29 -3.41 -4.51
C CYS A 57 -11.95 -4.14 -4.57
N LEU A 58 -10.88 -3.47 -4.13
CA LEU A 58 -9.56 -4.08 -3.94
C LEU A 58 -9.41 -4.62 -2.51
N HIS A 59 -10.26 -4.15 -1.59
CA HIS A 59 -10.26 -4.51 -0.17
C HIS A 59 -11.54 -5.27 0.20
N ASP A 60 -11.51 -5.95 1.35
CA ASP A 60 -12.66 -6.64 1.89
C ASP A 60 -13.83 -5.68 2.13
N SER A 61 -14.97 -6.02 1.54
CA SER A 61 -16.19 -5.21 1.63
C SER A 61 -16.94 -5.57 2.92
N PRO A 62 -17.25 -4.62 3.80
CA PRO A 62 -17.96 -4.89 5.07
C PRO A 62 -19.42 -5.33 4.84
N TRP A 63 -19.90 -5.22 3.62
CA TRP A 63 -21.16 -5.81 3.17
C TRP A 63 -21.07 -6.18 1.69
N THR A 64 -21.76 -7.24 1.30
CA THR A 64 -21.85 -7.69 -0.10
C THR A 64 -23.29 -8.00 -0.45
N TRP A 65 -23.61 -8.01 -1.74
CA TRP A 65 -24.96 -8.31 -2.19
C TRP A 65 -24.95 -9.16 -3.46
N LYS A 66 -26.04 -9.90 -3.66
CA LYS A 66 -26.28 -10.70 -4.88
C LYS A 66 -27.76 -10.81 -5.19
N TYR A 67 -28.08 -11.05 -6.46
CA TYR A 67 -29.43 -11.45 -6.86
C TYR A 67 -29.65 -12.94 -6.63
N VAL A 68 -30.78 -13.29 -6.01
CA VAL A 68 -31.29 -14.65 -5.90
C VAL A 68 -32.71 -14.68 -6.48
N GLY A 69 -32.78 -14.98 -7.78
CA GLY A 69 -34.00 -14.82 -8.57
C GLY A 69 -34.40 -13.35 -8.66
N ARG A 70 -35.59 -13.02 -8.13
CA ARG A 70 -36.09 -11.64 -8.05
C ARG A 70 -35.68 -10.90 -6.76
N TYR A 71 -35.11 -11.61 -5.80
CA TYR A 71 -34.72 -11.05 -4.51
C TYR A 71 -33.27 -10.60 -4.54
N ILE A 72 -32.95 -9.65 -3.68
CA ILE A 72 -31.58 -9.29 -3.32
C ILE A 72 -31.30 -9.91 -1.96
N GLU A 73 -30.15 -10.56 -1.84
CA GLU A 73 -29.57 -10.98 -0.57
C GLU A 73 -28.36 -10.09 -0.29
N LEU A 74 -28.44 -9.29 0.78
CA LEU A 74 -27.41 -8.42 1.32
C LEU A 74 -26.82 -9.09 2.55
N ASN A 75 -25.53 -9.40 2.51
CA ASN A 75 -24.78 -9.90 3.66
C ASN A 75 -24.00 -8.74 4.29
N ILE A 76 -24.20 -8.48 5.58
CA ILE A 76 -23.51 -7.46 6.35
C ILE A 76 -22.60 -8.16 7.35
N GLN A 77 -21.30 -7.94 7.25
CA GLN A 77 -20.31 -8.60 8.09
C GLN A 77 -20.19 -7.93 9.46
N ARG A 78 -19.78 -8.71 10.46
CA ARG A 78 -19.44 -8.24 11.83
C ARG A 78 -20.54 -7.34 12.44
N CYS A 79 -21.79 -7.76 12.31
CA CYS A 79 -22.95 -6.97 12.70
C CYS A 79 -23.99 -7.86 13.36
N LYS A 80 -24.66 -7.36 14.41
CA LYS A 80 -25.77 -8.05 15.07
C LYS A 80 -27.09 -7.56 14.53
N LEU A 81 -28.12 -8.43 14.51
CA LEU A 81 -29.43 -8.04 14.00
C LEU A 81 -30.04 -6.86 14.76
N SER A 82 -29.76 -6.75 16.07
CA SER A 82 -30.21 -5.65 16.92
C SER A 82 -29.64 -4.28 16.56
N GLN A 83 -28.54 -4.24 15.78
CA GLN A 83 -27.87 -3.01 15.34
C GLN A 83 -28.39 -2.51 13.99
N ILE A 84 -29.28 -3.27 13.35
CA ILE A 84 -29.75 -2.99 11.99
C ILE A 84 -31.20 -2.50 12.04
N GLN A 85 -31.43 -1.34 11.42
CA GLN A 85 -32.76 -0.79 11.19
C GLN A 85 -33.00 -0.74 9.69
N ILE A 86 -34.03 -1.46 9.22
CA ILE A 86 -34.38 -1.50 7.80
C ILE A 86 -35.83 -1.10 7.64
N THR A 87 -36.06 -0.18 6.71
CA THR A 87 -37.38 0.21 6.25
C THR A 87 -37.48 -0.01 4.74
N GLU A 88 -38.66 0.19 4.18
CA GLU A 88 -38.87 0.14 2.73
C GLU A 88 -38.04 1.18 1.96
N ASN A 89 -37.55 2.23 2.64
CA ASN A 89 -36.87 3.37 2.02
C ASN A 89 -35.43 3.58 2.49
N SER A 90 -34.98 2.88 3.53
CA SER A 90 -33.63 3.07 4.08
C SER A 90 -33.10 1.86 4.85
N ILE A 91 -31.80 1.86 5.04
CA ILE A 91 -31.07 0.99 5.96
C ILE A 91 -30.17 1.84 6.84
N LYS A 92 -30.03 1.43 8.10
CA LYS A 92 -29.04 1.93 9.03
C LYS A 92 -28.42 0.76 9.77
N SER A 93 -27.10 0.68 9.70
CA SER A 93 -26.26 -0.27 10.42
C SER A 93 -24.87 0.34 10.64
N PRO A 94 -23.98 -0.31 11.40
CA PRO A 94 -22.60 0.15 11.56
C PRO A 94 -21.82 0.26 10.24
N SER A 95 -22.12 -0.60 9.25
CA SER A 95 -21.31 -0.77 8.03
C SER A 95 -21.97 -0.26 6.74
N ILE A 96 -23.30 -0.19 6.73
CA ILE A 96 -24.12 0.26 5.60
C ILE A 96 -25.21 1.21 6.10
N ASN A 97 -25.31 2.39 5.52
CA ASN A 97 -26.24 3.42 5.97
C ASN A 97 -26.70 4.32 4.82
N GLY A 98 -28.01 4.57 4.76
CA GLY A 98 -28.64 5.57 3.91
C GLY A 98 -29.93 5.08 3.26
N LYS A 99 -30.42 5.80 2.24
CA LYS A 99 -31.71 5.53 1.60
C LYS A 99 -31.60 4.59 0.42
N TRP A 100 -32.52 3.65 0.26
CA TRP A 100 -32.55 2.80 -0.94
C TRP A 100 -32.83 3.62 -2.19
N TRP A 101 -32.14 3.29 -3.28
CA TRP A 101 -32.42 3.91 -4.58
C TRP A 101 -33.81 3.64 -5.10
N CYS A 102 -34.38 2.48 -4.80
CA CYS A 102 -35.79 2.21 -5.04
C CYS A 102 -36.42 1.63 -3.78
N GLN A 103 -37.74 1.83 -3.64
CA GLN A 103 -38.49 1.19 -2.56
C GLN A 103 -38.30 -0.33 -2.61
N ILE A 104 -38.10 -0.93 -1.44
CA ILE A 104 -37.99 -2.38 -1.25
C ILE A 104 -39.21 -2.91 -0.48
N SER A 105 -39.47 -4.20 -0.60
CA SER A 105 -40.57 -4.89 0.08
C SER A 105 -40.14 -6.30 0.49
N GLN A 106 -41.01 -7.01 1.23
CA GLN A 106 -40.77 -8.40 1.65
C GLN A 106 -39.41 -8.58 2.36
N ILE A 107 -39.12 -7.67 3.29
CA ILE A 107 -37.86 -7.63 4.03
C ILE A 107 -37.86 -8.76 5.05
N SER A 108 -36.82 -9.58 5.04
CA SER A 108 -36.54 -10.58 6.06
C SER A 108 -35.06 -10.55 6.40
N SER A 109 -34.72 -10.69 7.68
CA SER A 109 -33.34 -10.65 8.14
C SER A 109 -33.05 -11.84 9.04
N THR A 110 -31.88 -12.44 8.89
CA THR A 110 -31.41 -13.58 9.69
C THR A 110 -29.97 -13.36 10.09
N GLU A 111 -29.67 -13.58 11.37
CA GLU A 111 -28.30 -13.54 11.90
C GLU A 111 -27.64 -14.91 11.72
N ASN A 112 -26.38 -14.93 11.28
CA ASN A 112 -25.56 -16.13 11.21
C ASN A 112 -24.66 -16.17 12.44
N GLU A 113 -24.97 -17.09 13.36
CA GLU A 113 -24.22 -17.26 14.61
C GLU A 113 -22.77 -17.72 14.39
N THR A 114 -22.46 -18.31 13.23
CA THR A 114 -21.12 -18.88 12.96
C THR A 114 -20.09 -17.80 12.66
N ASP A 115 -20.46 -16.78 11.88
CA ASP A 115 -19.55 -15.74 11.39
C ASP A 115 -19.92 -14.33 11.87
N GLY A 116 -20.99 -14.19 12.66
CA GLY A 116 -21.49 -12.90 13.15
C GLY A 116 -21.94 -11.96 12.04
N SER A 117 -22.36 -12.51 10.90
CA SER A 117 -22.94 -11.74 9.80
C SER A 117 -24.48 -11.72 9.87
N VAL A 118 -25.08 -10.69 9.28
CA VAL A 118 -26.53 -10.62 9.09
C VAL A 118 -26.85 -10.68 7.60
N ASN A 119 -27.70 -11.63 7.23
CA ASN A 119 -28.26 -11.74 5.89
C ASN A 119 -29.63 -11.07 5.85
N VAL A 120 -29.75 -10.05 5.00
CA VAL A 120 -31.00 -9.34 4.72
C VAL A 120 -31.45 -9.72 3.32
N LYS A 121 -32.69 -10.18 3.21
CA LYS A 121 -33.34 -10.51 1.94
C LYS A 121 -34.52 -9.61 1.69
N PHE A 122 -34.63 -9.05 0.49
CA PHE A 122 -35.72 -8.14 0.11
C PHE A 122 -36.01 -8.18 -1.39
N LEU A 123 -37.19 -7.70 -1.76
CA LEU A 123 -37.65 -7.56 -3.14
C LEU A 123 -37.62 -6.09 -3.56
N PRO A 124 -36.74 -5.67 -4.49
CA PRO A 124 -36.71 -4.30 -4.99
C PRO A 124 -37.86 -4.04 -5.98
N SER A 125 -38.38 -2.81 -6.00
CA SER A 125 -39.40 -2.38 -6.98
C SER A 125 -38.87 -2.25 -8.41
N LYS A 126 -37.55 -2.10 -8.60
CA LYS A 126 -36.87 -2.08 -9.90
C LYS A 126 -35.55 -2.84 -9.82
N LYS A 127 -35.13 -3.46 -10.93
CA LYS A 127 -33.82 -4.12 -11.02
C LYS A 127 -32.71 -3.05 -11.00
N MET A 128 -31.76 -3.18 -10.08
CA MET A 128 -30.75 -2.16 -9.83
C MET A 128 -29.54 -2.68 -9.06
N PRO A 129 -28.35 -2.06 -9.19
CA PRO A 129 -27.30 -2.22 -8.21
C PRO A 129 -27.80 -1.75 -6.83
N VAL A 130 -27.50 -2.50 -5.77
CA VAL A 130 -27.81 -2.09 -4.39
C VAL A 130 -26.94 -0.88 -4.07
N LEU A 131 -27.48 0.30 -4.33
CA LEU A 131 -26.88 1.55 -3.92
C LEU A 131 -27.87 2.31 -3.09
N ILE A 132 -27.41 2.65 -1.91
CA ILE A 132 -27.96 3.74 -1.15
C ILE A 132 -27.86 5.00 -2.02
N THR A 133 -28.96 5.73 -2.22
CA THR A 133 -28.91 7.05 -2.87
C THR A 133 -28.01 7.96 -2.06
N LEU A 134 -27.22 8.77 -2.75
CA LEU A 134 -26.46 9.84 -2.13
C LEU A 134 -27.37 10.73 -1.27
N ASP A 135 -27.18 10.63 0.05
CA ASP A 135 -27.70 11.51 1.06
C ASP A 135 -26.61 11.84 2.09
N ALA A 136 -26.90 12.74 3.03
CA ALA A 136 -25.93 13.18 4.02
C ALA A 136 -25.41 12.06 4.94
N ASN A 137 -26.04 10.88 4.93
CA ASN A 137 -25.75 9.77 5.83
C ASN A 137 -25.21 8.54 5.07
N SER A 138 -25.02 8.66 3.76
CA SER A 138 -24.60 7.56 2.91
C SER A 138 -23.22 7.05 3.29
N ASP A 139 -23.07 5.73 3.42
CA ASP A 139 -21.78 5.16 3.75
C ASP A 139 -20.76 5.33 2.59
N PRO A 140 -19.45 5.40 2.89
CA PRO A 140 -18.43 5.70 1.88
C PRO A 140 -18.36 4.66 0.75
N LEU A 141 -18.62 3.38 1.05
CA LEU A 141 -18.58 2.30 0.06
C LEU A 141 -19.75 2.40 -0.92
N SER A 142 -20.96 2.72 -0.44
CA SER A 142 -22.11 3.01 -1.30
C SER A 142 -21.81 4.15 -2.28
N ILE A 143 -21.16 5.22 -1.81
CA ILE A 143 -20.76 6.37 -2.64
C ILE A 143 -19.69 5.96 -3.67
N PHE A 144 -18.73 5.12 -3.27
CA PHE A 144 -17.72 4.57 -4.18
C PHE A 144 -18.37 3.75 -5.31
N TYR A 145 -19.33 2.88 -4.99
CA TYR A 145 -20.04 2.14 -6.03
C TYR A 145 -20.88 3.05 -6.93
N ILE A 146 -21.44 4.16 -6.42
CA ILE A 146 -22.03 5.20 -7.27
C ILE A 146 -20.97 5.80 -8.22
N ALA A 147 -19.75 6.05 -7.74
CA ALA A 147 -18.66 6.55 -8.58
C ALA A 147 -18.32 5.58 -9.72
N VAL A 148 -18.20 4.28 -9.41
CA VAL A 148 -17.98 3.22 -10.41
C VAL A 148 -19.14 3.15 -11.40
N PHE A 149 -20.38 3.24 -10.93
CA PHE A 149 -21.56 3.28 -11.77
C PHE A 149 -21.56 4.48 -12.73
N CYS A 150 -21.23 5.67 -12.22
CA CYS A 150 -21.08 6.89 -13.03
C CYS A 150 -19.98 6.70 -14.10
N MET A 151 -18.85 6.10 -13.73
CA MET A 151 -17.78 5.79 -14.67
C MET A 151 -18.25 4.84 -15.78
N MET A 152 -18.92 3.74 -15.44
CA MET A 152 -19.44 2.76 -16.40
C MET A 152 -20.52 3.34 -17.33
N THR A 153 -21.31 4.29 -16.84
CA THR A 153 -22.33 5.01 -17.61
C THR A 153 -21.79 6.23 -18.36
N LYS A 154 -20.49 6.53 -18.23
CA LYS A 154 -19.84 7.74 -18.76
C LYS A 154 -20.49 9.04 -18.26
N ASN A 155 -21.09 9.01 -17.07
CA ASN A 155 -21.58 10.20 -16.39
C ASN A 155 -20.38 11.02 -15.90
N GLN A 156 -20.37 12.32 -16.18
CA GLN A 156 -19.23 13.20 -15.90
C GLN A 156 -18.94 13.37 -14.40
N ASN A 157 -19.92 13.11 -13.52
CA ASN A 157 -19.78 13.28 -12.07
C ASN A 157 -18.96 12.16 -11.40
N PHE A 158 -18.44 11.18 -12.15
CA PHE A 158 -17.74 10.02 -11.57
C PHE A 158 -16.55 10.42 -10.68
N LEU A 159 -15.76 11.42 -11.08
CA LEU A 159 -14.63 11.91 -10.27
C LEU A 159 -15.09 12.62 -8.99
N ASP A 160 -16.22 13.34 -9.03
CA ASP A 160 -16.76 13.99 -7.84
C ASP A 160 -17.23 12.97 -6.81
N PHE A 161 -17.88 11.89 -7.28
CA PHE A 161 -18.26 10.77 -6.40
C PHE A 161 -17.06 10.01 -5.84
N PHE A 162 -16.03 9.72 -6.65
CA PHE A 162 -14.79 9.14 -6.14
C PHE A 162 -14.15 10.03 -5.08
N THR A 163 -14.05 11.33 -5.36
CA THR A 163 -13.49 12.32 -4.44
C THR A 163 -14.29 12.38 -3.14
N TYR A 164 -15.61 12.34 -3.21
CA TYR A 164 -16.47 12.37 -2.04
C TYR A 164 -16.35 11.11 -1.18
N ALA A 165 -16.38 9.92 -1.80
CA ALA A 165 -16.14 8.66 -1.10
C ALA A 165 -14.75 8.63 -0.43
N ALA A 166 -13.72 9.08 -1.14
CA ALA A 166 -12.35 9.11 -0.65
C ALA A 166 -12.17 10.07 0.55
N LYS A 167 -12.80 11.25 0.52
CA LYS A 167 -12.82 12.19 1.65
C LYS A 167 -13.49 11.61 2.90
N LEU A 168 -14.47 10.71 2.73
CA LEU A 168 -15.13 10.01 3.83
C LEU A 168 -14.35 8.76 4.29
N GLY A 169 -13.13 8.54 3.79
CA GLY A 169 -12.27 7.43 4.22
C GLY A 169 -12.47 6.12 3.46
N GLN A 170 -13.07 6.16 2.26
CA GLN A 170 -13.13 4.97 1.42
C GLN A 170 -11.77 4.73 0.72
N ILE A 171 -11.08 3.66 1.11
CA ILE A 171 -9.74 3.31 0.64
C ILE A 171 -9.65 3.04 -0.88
N ASP A 172 -10.56 2.27 -1.47
CA ASP A 172 -10.55 1.95 -2.90
C ASP A 172 -10.70 3.21 -3.78
N ALA A 173 -11.45 4.21 -3.30
CA ALA A 173 -11.64 5.51 -3.92
C ALA A 173 -10.35 6.32 -3.84
N GLN A 174 -9.69 6.35 -2.68
CA GLN A 174 -8.37 6.98 -2.54
C GLN A 174 -7.34 6.33 -3.48
N ILE A 175 -7.36 4.99 -3.59
CA ILE A 175 -6.47 4.23 -4.47
C ILE A 175 -6.76 4.53 -5.94
N TYR A 176 -8.03 4.55 -6.32
CA TYR A 176 -8.43 4.93 -7.67
C TYR A 176 -7.93 6.34 -8.01
N LEU A 177 -8.14 7.30 -7.12
CA LEU A 177 -7.79 8.70 -7.35
C LEU A 177 -6.29 8.91 -7.49
N TRP A 178 -5.44 8.34 -6.63
CA TRP A 178 -4.00 8.51 -6.81
C TRP A 178 -3.51 7.89 -8.12
N LYS A 179 -4.04 6.73 -8.52
CA LYS A 179 -3.70 6.10 -9.81
C LYS A 179 -4.12 6.99 -10.99
N PHE A 180 -5.35 7.51 -10.94
CA PHE A 180 -5.90 8.38 -11.96
C PHE A 180 -5.07 9.66 -12.12
N TYR A 181 -4.74 10.34 -11.02
CA TYR A 181 -3.95 11.57 -11.08
C TYR A 181 -2.49 11.32 -11.46
N ASN A 182 -1.93 10.17 -11.09
CA ASN A 182 -0.59 9.77 -11.51
C ASN A 182 -0.54 9.60 -13.04
N GLN A 183 -1.55 8.95 -13.63
CA GLN A 183 -1.68 8.82 -15.08
C GLN A 183 -1.88 10.16 -15.78
N CYS A 184 -2.56 11.10 -15.13
CA CYS A 184 -2.72 12.48 -15.63
C CYS A 184 -1.48 13.35 -15.43
N GLY A 185 -0.42 12.86 -14.78
CA GLY A 185 0.78 13.64 -14.45
C GLY A 185 0.56 14.71 -13.37
N ASN A 186 -0.52 14.64 -12.59
CA ASN A 186 -0.79 15.57 -11.50
C ASN A 186 -0.14 15.05 -10.20
N ASN A 187 1.13 15.41 -10.01
CA ASN A 187 1.94 14.92 -8.89
C ASN A 187 1.40 15.35 -7.52
N GLU A 188 0.88 16.57 -7.38
CA GLU A 188 0.36 17.05 -6.09
C GLU A 188 -0.86 16.25 -5.63
N LEU A 189 -1.82 16.02 -6.52
CA LEU A 189 -3.00 15.20 -6.20
C LEU A 189 -2.66 13.73 -6.01
N THR A 190 -1.67 13.22 -6.75
CA THR A 190 -1.15 11.87 -6.54
C THR A 190 -0.61 11.72 -5.12
N ILE A 191 0.25 12.65 -4.69
CA ILE A 191 0.82 12.65 -3.34
C ILE A 191 -0.27 12.82 -2.28
N TYR A 192 -1.25 13.71 -2.49
CA TYR A 192 -2.36 13.91 -1.55
C TYR A 192 -3.11 12.60 -1.25
N TRP A 193 -3.56 11.92 -2.31
CA TRP A 193 -4.37 10.70 -2.16
C TRP A 193 -3.54 9.52 -1.66
N LEU A 194 -2.26 9.39 -2.07
CA LEU A 194 -1.33 8.42 -1.49
C LEU A 194 -1.14 8.67 0.01
N ALA A 195 -0.79 9.89 0.40
CA ALA A 195 -0.55 10.24 1.81
C ALA A 195 -1.81 10.03 2.65
N THR A 196 -2.99 10.32 2.12
CA THR A 196 -4.28 10.09 2.80
C THR A 196 -4.51 8.59 3.03
N ALA A 197 -4.32 7.75 1.99
CA ALA A 197 -4.48 6.30 2.11
C ALA A 197 -3.49 5.69 3.11
N VAL A 198 -2.22 6.12 3.07
CA VAL A 198 -1.19 5.66 4.01
C VAL A 198 -1.49 6.12 5.43
N PHE A 199 -1.93 7.37 5.61
CA PHE A 199 -2.25 7.92 6.93
C PHE A 199 -3.46 7.24 7.58
N GLN A 200 -4.52 6.98 6.81
CA GLN A 200 -5.77 6.44 7.35
C GLN A 200 -5.79 4.91 7.46
N HIS A 201 -5.11 4.22 6.56
CA HIS A 201 -5.23 2.77 6.42
C HIS A 201 -3.90 2.02 6.44
N PHE A 202 -2.78 2.73 6.28
CA PHE A 202 -1.45 2.13 6.14
C PHE A 202 -1.38 1.03 5.06
N ASP A 203 -2.06 1.24 3.93
CA ASP A 203 -2.06 0.32 2.78
C ASP A 203 -0.64 0.11 2.25
N GLU A 204 -0.21 -1.15 2.14
CA GLU A 204 1.18 -1.53 1.85
C GLU A 204 1.64 -1.00 0.48
N LYS A 205 0.80 -1.21 -0.55
CA LYS A 205 1.11 -0.77 -1.91
C LYS A 205 1.17 0.75 -2.01
N SER A 206 0.20 1.45 -1.44
CA SER A 206 0.20 2.91 -1.41
C SER A 206 1.39 3.45 -0.60
N THR A 207 1.81 2.76 0.46
CA THR A 207 2.98 3.14 1.28
C THR A 207 4.28 3.05 0.48
N ILE A 208 4.48 1.96 -0.27
CA ILE A 208 5.66 1.80 -1.14
C ILE A 208 5.67 2.88 -2.23
N VAL A 209 4.55 3.08 -2.92
CA VAL A 209 4.46 4.08 -3.99
C VAL A 209 4.66 5.50 -3.45
N LEU A 210 4.14 5.81 -2.26
CA LEU A 210 4.39 7.08 -1.60
C LEU A 210 5.87 7.24 -1.29
N ALA A 211 6.52 6.24 -0.68
CA ALA A 211 7.95 6.29 -0.38
C ALA A 211 8.78 6.52 -1.65
N GLN A 212 8.53 5.78 -2.73
CA GLN A 212 9.18 5.97 -4.03
C GLN A 212 8.97 7.39 -4.58
N THR A 213 7.75 7.93 -4.44
CA THR A 213 7.41 9.28 -4.87
C THR A 213 8.15 10.34 -4.04
N LEU A 214 8.31 10.12 -2.73
CA LEU A 214 9.02 11.03 -1.83
C LEU A 214 10.54 11.00 -1.99
N ILE A 215 11.08 9.94 -2.58
CA ILE A 215 12.52 9.79 -2.88
C ILE A 215 12.89 10.44 -4.22
N ASN A 216 11.95 10.48 -5.15
CA ASN A 216 12.19 10.97 -6.51
C ASN A 216 12.73 12.41 -6.50
N LYS A 217 13.82 12.65 -7.24
CA LYS A 217 14.47 13.97 -7.34
C LYS A 217 13.54 15.07 -7.87
N ASN A 218 12.54 14.70 -8.67
CA ASN A 218 11.58 15.64 -9.25
C ASN A 218 10.30 15.79 -8.41
N SER A 219 10.24 15.17 -7.22
CA SER A 219 9.07 15.24 -6.35
C SER A 219 8.93 16.64 -5.75
N PRO A 220 7.75 17.28 -5.84
CA PRO A 220 7.53 18.60 -5.26
C PRO A 220 7.58 18.59 -3.72
N LEU A 221 7.42 17.41 -3.12
CA LEU A 221 7.40 17.20 -1.66
C LEU A 221 8.39 16.12 -1.25
N LYS A 222 9.57 16.12 -1.88
CA LYS A 222 10.64 15.17 -1.58
C LYS A 222 10.92 15.13 -0.08
N SER A 223 10.90 13.92 0.51
CA SER A 223 11.21 13.68 1.91
C SER A 223 11.83 12.30 2.07
N ILE A 224 13.16 12.24 1.94
CA ILE A 224 13.92 11.00 2.10
C ILE A 224 13.76 10.40 3.51
N PRO A 225 13.79 11.19 4.61
CA PRO A 225 13.60 10.64 5.94
C PRO A 225 12.24 9.98 6.13
N LEU A 226 11.16 10.61 5.65
CA LEU A 226 9.82 10.02 5.75
C LEU A 226 9.72 8.73 4.94
N ALA A 227 10.28 8.71 3.73
CA ALA A 227 10.29 7.53 2.88
C ALA A 227 11.01 6.35 3.53
N GLU A 228 12.18 6.59 4.14
CA GLU A 228 12.91 5.56 4.90
C GLU A 228 12.04 5.03 6.05
N CYS A 229 11.46 5.92 6.87
CA CYS A 229 10.60 5.52 8.00
C CYS A 229 9.40 4.67 7.57
N LEU A 230 8.74 5.04 6.48
CA LEU A 230 7.58 4.29 5.95
C LEU A 230 7.99 2.86 5.54
N LEU A 231 9.09 2.71 4.81
CA LEU A 231 9.59 1.42 4.35
C LEU A 231 10.08 0.54 5.51
N LEU A 232 10.77 1.13 6.49
CA LEU A 232 11.20 0.42 7.69
C LEU A 232 9.99 -0.03 8.54
N LYS A 233 8.95 0.80 8.65
CA LYS A 233 7.72 0.44 9.36
C LYS A 233 6.98 -0.71 8.68
N LEU A 234 6.94 -0.73 7.34
CA LEU A 234 6.42 -1.88 6.58
C LEU A 234 7.18 -3.17 6.92
N LEU A 235 8.51 -3.15 6.86
CA LEU A 235 9.33 -4.33 7.20
C LEU A 235 9.13 -4.80 8.65
N GLN A 236 8.94 -3.88 9.59
CA GLN A 236 8.60 -4.23 10.97
C GLN A 236 7.27 -4.99 11.06
N ASN A 237 6.24 -4.53 10.35
CA ASN A 237 4.93 -5.17 10.35
C ASN A 237 5.01 -6.60 9.79
N TYR A 238 5.70 -6.82 8.67
CA TYR A 238 5.95 -8.16 8.13
C TYR A 238 6.72 -9.05 9.10
N SER A 239 7.78 -8.51 9.72
CA SER A 239 8.58 -9.26 10.69
C SER A 239 7.81 -9.69 11.93
N ASN A 240 6.76 -8.94 12.31
CA ASN A 240 5.91 -9.27 13.46
C ASN A 240 4.84 -10.30 13.10
N LEU A 241 4.21 -10.18 11.92
CA LEU A 241 3.22 -11.15 11.43
C LEU A 241 3.80 -12.57 11.37
N HIS A 242 5.02 -12.73 10.86
CA HIS A 242 5.66 -14.04 10.78
C HIS A 242 6.09 -14.62 12.13
N LYS A 243 6.31 -13.79 13.16
CA LYS A 243 6.61 -14.31 14.51
C LYS A 243 5.37 -14.95 15.14
N GLU A 244 4.22 -14.30 14.99
CA GLU A 244 2.95 -14.80 15.53
C GLU A 244 2.54 -16.14 14.88
N GLU A 245 2.79 -16.31 13.58
CA GLU A 245 2.56 -17.57 12.87
C GLU A 245 3.49 -18.70 13.34
N THR A 246 4.76 -18.39 13.62
CA THR A 246 5.71 -19.40 14.14
C THR A 246 5.42 -19.81 15.58
N ASP A 247 4.99 -18.88 16.43
CA ASP A 247 4.71 -19.17 17.84
C ASP A 247 3.39 -19.94 18.04
N GLN A 248 2.43 -19.82 17.11
CA GLN A 248 1.20 -20.63 17.11
C GLN A 248 1.41 -22.09 16.66
N SER A 249 2.62 -22.45 16.20
CA SER A 249 2.93 -23.82 15.76
C SER A 249 3.53 -24.73 16.85
N PHE A 250 3.67 -24.24 18.09
CA PHE A 250 4.25 -24.99 19.22
C PHE A 250 3.55 -24.67 20.55
N ASP A 251 2.32 -25.15 20.75
CA ASP A 251 2.01 -25.91 21.97
C ASP A 251 0.67 -26.63 21.87
N GLY A 252 0.72 -27.96 21.95
CA GLY A 252 -0.45 -28.80 22.14
C GLY A 252 -0.73 -28.94 23.63
N ASN A 253 -1.53 -28.03 24.20
CA ASN A 253 -2.32 -28.33 25.39
C ASN A 253 -3.45 -27.30 25.61
N PRO A 254 -4.72 -27.72 25.74
CA PRO A 254 -5.82 -26.83 26.01
C PRO A 254 -6.03 -26.71 27.53
N GLU A 255 -5.60 -25.61 28.14
CA GLU A 255 -6.14 -25.19 29.42
C GLU A 255 -6.85 -23.84 29.30
N LYS A 256 -8.04 -23.85 29.90
CA LYS A 256 -9.04 -22.79 29.98
C LYS A 256 -8.44 -21.50 30.53
N ASN A 257 -8.88 -20.35 30.02
CA ASN A 257 -9.24 -19.23 30.88
C ASN A 257 -10.20 -18.24 30.22
N GLU A 258 -10.99 -17.66 31.11
CA GLU A 258 -12.20 -16.89 30.96
C GLU A 258 -11.96 -15.44 30.47
N ASP A 259 -13.03 -14.88 29.92
CA ASP A 259 -13.45 -13.47 29.90
C ASP A 259 -12.36 -12.38 29.96
N SER A 260 -12.14 -11.74 28.81
CA SER A 260 -12.02 -10.28 28.80
C SER A 260 -12.57 -9.70 27.49
N SER A 261 -13.67 -8.95 27.62
CA SER A 261 -14.23 -8.11 26.57
C SER A 261 -13.34 -6.87 26.40
N ASN A 262 -12.46 -6.89 25.41
CA ASN A 262 -11.81 -5.69 24.90
C ASN A 262 -12.24 -5.48 23.45
N GLU A 263 -12.98 -4.40 23.22
CA GLU A 263 -13.22 -3.87 21.87
C GLU A 263 -11.87 -3.48 21.24
N PRO A 264 -11.60 -3.80 19.97
CA PRO A 264 -10.38 -3.35 19.31
C PRO A 264 -10.58 -1.90 18.85
N THR A 265 -10.27 -0.95 19.71
CA THR A 265 -9.93 0.40 19.27
C THR A 265 -8.46 0.40 18.87
N CYS A 266 -8.20 0.52 17.56
CA CYS A 266 -6.86 0.64 17.01
C CYS A 266 -6.30 2.06 17.30
N GLU A 267 -6.01 2.34 18.57
CA GLU A 267 -5.12 3.45 18.92
C GLU A 267 -3.68 2.97 18.75
N MET A 268 -3.17 3.03 17.52
CA MET A 268 -1.75 2.82 17.23
C MET A 268 -0.91 3.94 17.86
N LYS A 269 -0.27 3.64 18.99
CA LYS A 269 0.78 4.48 19.59
C LYS A 269 2.04 4.39 18.70
N ASN A 270 2.22 5.41 17.86
CA ASN A 270 3.30 5.51 16.88
C ASN A 270 4.54 6.20 17.46
N GLU A 271 5.40 5.45 18.14
CA GLU A 271 6.79 5.84 18.36
C GLU A 271 7.70 4.81 17.70
N ILE A 272 8.27 5.13 16.53
CA ILE A 272 9.48 4.46 16.07
C ILE A 272 10.61 5.07 16.90
N LYS A 273 10.86 4.50 18.09
CA LYS A 273 12.16 4.69 18.74
C LYS A 273 13.22 4.02 17.87
N ASN A 274 14.48 4.43 17.98
CA ASN A 274 15.64 3.86 17.27
C ASN A 274 15.84 2.36 17.57
N GLU A 275 14.88 1.54 17.18
CA GLU A 275 14.84 0.12 17.42
C GLU A 275 15.48 -0.57 16.23
N LYS A 276 16.43 -1.45 16.54
CA LYS A 276 17.05 -2.32 15.55
C LYS A 276 16.01 -3.29 15.02
N ILE A 277 15.65 -3.15 13.75
CA ILE A 277 14.77 -4.06 13.03
C ILE A 277 15.60 -5.25 12.60
N LYS A 278 15.39 -6.38 13.26
CA LYS A 278 15.93 -7.66 12.81
C LYS A 278 15.03 -8.24 11.73
N VAL A 279 15.48 -8.18 10.48
CA VAL A 279 14.78 -8.82 9.37
C VAL A 279 15.29 -10.26 9.23
N ILE A 280 14.40 -11.21 9.49
CA ILE A 280 14.62 -12.64 9.26
C ILE A 280 14.15 -12.94 7.83
N ILE A 281 15.08 -13.35 6.97
CA ILE A 281 14.84 -13.64 5.56
C ILE A 281 14.29 -15.07 5.46
N GLN A 282 12.98 -15.25 5.63
CA GLN A 282 12.29 -16.52 5.41
C GLN A 282 10.90 -16.23 4.82
N ASN A 283 10.57 -16.85 3.68
CA ASN A 283 9.28 -16.76 2.98
C ASN A 283 8.84 -15.35 2.53
N PHE A 284 9.61 -14.72 1.65
CA PHE A 284 9.22 -13.42 1.08
C PHE A 284 8.22 -13.54 -0.07
N ASP A 285 7.36 -12.53 -0.19
CA ASP A 285 6.48 -12.32 -1.35
C ASP A 285 7.02 -11.20 -2.26
N GLY A 286 6.23 -10.78 -3.25
CA GLY A 286 6.63 -9.73 -4.19
C GLY A 286 6.75 -8.33 -3.56
N ILE A 287 6.15 -8.09 -2.40
CA ILE A 287 6.11 -6.78 -1.74
C ILE A 287 7.44 -6.51 -1.01
N ASP A 288 8.02 -7.54 -0.39
CA ASP A 288 9.32 -7.44 0.28
C ASP A 288 10.43 -7.01 -0.68
N VAL A 289 10.37 -7.53 -1.90
CA VAL A 289 11.29 -7.19 -2.99
C VAL A 289 11.24 -5.70 -3.31
N ASP A 290 10.03 -5.14 -3.48
CA ASP A 290 9.85 -3.73 -3.79
C ASP A 290 10.35 -2.84 -2.65
N ILE A 291 10.17 -3.26 -1.40
CA ILE A 291 10.69 -2.55 -0.22
C ILE A 291 12.22 -2.57 -0.22
N PHE A 292 12.85 -3.73 -0.41
CA PHE A 292 14.31 -3.84 -0.43
C PHE A 292 14.95 -3.08 -1.58
N LEU A 293 14.37 -3.14 -2.78
CA LEU A 293 14.83 -2.32 -3.92
C LEU A 293 14.72 -0.83 -3.62
N THR A 294 13.62 -0.41 -3.01
CA THR A 294 13.38 1.02 -2.73
C THR A 294 14.33 1.53 -1.66
N LEU A 295 14.52 0.78 -0.56
CA LEU A 295 15.51 1.09 0.47
C LEU A 295 16.94 1.05 -0.10
N GLY A 296 17.26 0.03 -0.89
CA GLY A 296 18.57 -0.10 -1.53
C GLY A 296 18.91 1.10 -2.41
N LYS A 297 17.96 1.54 -3.25
CA LYS A 297 18.07 2.80 -4.01
C LYS A 297 18.25 4.00 -3.09
N LEU A 298 17.46 4.12 -2.04
CA LEU A 298 17.52 5.22 -1.07
C LEU A 298 18.91 5.34 -0.42
N TYR A 299 19.51 4.24 0.02
CA TYR A 299 20.84 4.23 0.65
C TYR A 299 21.99 4.51 -0.32
N LEU A 300 21.76 4.35 -1.63
CA LEU A 300 22.72 4.64 -2.70
C LEU A 300 22.54 6.05 -3.29
N LEU A 301 21.57 6.84 -2.83
CA LEU A 301 21.37 8.19 -3.33
C LEU A 301 22.50 9.09 -2.88
N ASP A 302 23.08 9.81 -3.82
CA ASP A 302 23.97 10.94 -3.54
C ASP A 302 23.11 12.18 -3.20
N ASP A 303 22.64 12.24 -1.95
CA ASP A 303 21.82 13.33 -1.41
C ASP A 303 22.17 13.59 0.07
N GLU A 304 22.21 14.86 0.50
CA GLU A 304 22.57 15.21 1.88
C GLU A 304 21.55 14.73 2.91
N ALA A 305 20.27 14.62 2.52
CA ALA A 305 19.21 14.10 3.39
C ALA A 305 19.13 12.56 3.35
N ALA A 306 19.91 11.92 2.48
CA ALA A 306 19.97 10.46 2.41
C ALA A 306 20.94 9.90 3.45
N PRO A 307 20.67 8.68 3.93
CA PRO A 307 21.51 8.01 4.91
C PRO A 307 22.87 7.54 4.39
N ASN A 308 23.10 7.54 3.07
CA ASN A 308 24.41 7.36 2.43
C ASN A 308 25.21 6.14 2.93
N CYS A 309 24.55 4.99 3.05
CA CYS A 309 25.18 3.74 3.49
C CYS A 309 25.31 2.79 2.28
N THR A 310 26.35 3.01 1.46
CA THR A 310 26.56 2.27 0.20
C THR A 310 26.54 0.75 0.39
N ASP A 311 27.24 0.24 1.40
CA ASP A 311 27.31 -1.20 1.68
C ASP A 311 25.95 -1.79 2.01
N LEU A 312 25.13 -1.09 2.80
CA LEU A 312 23.78 -1.51 3.12
C LEU A 312 22.88 -1.45 1.89
N GLY A 313 22.99 -0.38 1.10
CA GLY A 313 22.23 -0.22 -0.14
C GLY A 313 22.49 -1.33 -1.16
N LEU A 314 23.76 -1.68 -1.37
CA LEU A 314 24.16 -2.80 -2.22
C LEU A 314 23.61 -4.12 -1.71
N LYS A 315 23.77 -4.40 -0.41
CA LYS A 315 23.29 -5.64 0.22
C LYS A 315 21.78 -5.82 0.12
N LEU A 316 21.01 -4.74 0.27
CA LEU A 316 19.55 -4.78 0.13
C LEU A 316 19.12 -5.07 -1.32
N ASN A 317 19.79 -4.45 -2.29
CA ASN A 317 19.52 -4.74 -3.71
C ASN A 317 19.90 -6.18 -4.08
N GLU A 318 21.01 -6.70 -3.55
CA GLU A 318 21.42 -8.10 -3.75
C GLU A 318 20.35 -9.07 -3.26
N ILE A 319 19.82 -8.85 -2.06
CA ILE A 319 18.72 -9.65 -1.53
C ILE A 319 17.51 -9.56 -2.44
N ALA A 320 17.10 -8.36 -2.85
CA ALA A 320 15.95 -8.21 -3.74
C ALA A 320 16.13 -9.01 -5.05
N VAL A 321 17.34 -9.00 -5.63
CA VAL A 321 17.66 -9.75 -6.85
C VAL A 321 17.65 -11.26 -6.62
N GLU A 322 18.23 -11.73 -5.51
CA GLU A 322 18.19 -13.15 -5.12
C GLU A 322 16.73 -13.65 -4.97
N LEU A 323 15.86 -12.82 -4.38
CA LEU A 323 14.45 -13.14 -4.20
C LEU A 323 13.66 -13.17 -5.51
N MET A 324 13.96 -12.24 -6.42
CA MET A 324 13.30 -12.20 -7.73
C MET A 324 13.76 -13.30 -8.69
N LYS A 325 14.92 -13.93 -8.44
CA LYS A 325 15.57 -14.89 -9.37
C LYS A 325 15.71 -14.31 -10.79
N LEU A 326 15.99 -13.01 -10.92
CA LEU A 326 16.12 -12.31 -12.21
C LEU A 326 17.61 -12.19 -12.60
N PRO A 327 18.10 -12.94 -13.60
CA PRO A 327 19.52 -12.95 -13.98
C PRO A 327 20.05 -11.59 -14.48
N GLU A 328 19.18 -10.79 -15.10
CA GLU A 328 19.52 -9.49 -15.69
C GLU A 328 19.79 -8.42 -14.60
N ALA A 329 19.10 -8.52 -13.47
CA ALA A 329 19.32 -7.63 -12.33
C ALA A 329 20.63 -7.98 -11.59
N GLU A 330 21.00 -9.26 -11.57
CA GLU A 330 22.28 -9.75 -11.04
C GLU A 330 23.46 -9.22 -11.86
N GLN A 331 23.33 -9.20 -13.18
CA GLN A 331 24.34 -8.61 -14.06
C GLN A 331 24.53 -7.11 -13.79
N THR A 332 23.45 -6.36 -13.65
CA THR A 332 23.48 -4.91 -13.40
C THR A 332 24.13 -4.58 -12.04
N LEU A 333 23.84 -5.38 -11.01
CA LEU A 333 24.50 -5.28 -9.70
C LEU A 333 26.01 -5.55 -9.78
N ASN A 334 26.40 -6.57 -10.55
CA ASN A 334 27.81 -6.90 -10.74
C ASN A 334 28.56 -5.81 -11.52
N GLU A 335 27.92 -5.18 -12.50
CA GLU A 335 28.48 -4.03 -13.22
C GLU A 335 28.66 -2.81 -12.30
N TYR A 336 27.69 -2.55 -11.41
CA TYR A 336 27.78 -1.46 -10.44
C TYR A 336 28.86 -1.72 -9.36
N ARG A 337 28.97 -2.96 -8.85
CA ARG A 337 30.07 -3.39 -7.96
C ARG A 337 31.43 -3.19 -8.62
N ASN A 338 31.57 -3.56 -9.89
CA ASN A 338 32.79 -3.34 -10.66
C ASN A 338 33.08 -1.84 -10.76
N ASN A 339 32.09 -1.02 -11.11
CA ASN A 339 32.28 0.44 -11.22
C ASN A 339 32.65 1.12 -9.90
N ILE A 340 32.07 0.70 -8.76
CA ILE A 340 32.46 1.20 -7.42
C ILE A 340 33.86 0.71 -7.04
N PHE A 341 34.18 -0.56 -7.30
CA PHE A 341 35.51 -1.10 -7.05
C PHE A 341 36.57 -0.31 -7.82
N TRP A 342 36.31 0.06 -9.07
CA TRP A 342 37.23 0.85 -9.89
C TRP A 342 37.24 2.35 -9.57
N SER A 343 36.15 2.93 -9.06
CA SER A 343 36.11 4.35 -8.67
C SER A 343 36.81 4.63 -7.33
N GLY A 344 36.93 3.61 -6.46
CA GLY A 344 37.71 3.67 -5.22
C GLY A 344 39.20 3.37 -5.38
N VAL A 345 39.63 2.85 -6.53
CA VAL A 345 41.06 2.61 -6.83
C VAL A 345 41.65 3.87 -7.41
N SER A 346 42.50 4.57 -6.63
CA SER A 346 43.25 5.73 -7.11
C SER A 346 44.12 5.33 -8.30
N TYR A 347 44.36 6.25 -9.26
CA TYR A 347 45.39 6.06 -10.28
C TYR A 347 46.76 5.70 -9.69
N VAL A 348 47.01 6.11 -8.44
CA VAL A 348 48.21 5.74 -7.67
C VAL A 348 48.19 4.26 -7.28
N ASP A 349 47.05 3.72 -6.83
CA ASP A 349 46.92 2.31 -6.47
C ASP A 349 47.02 1.42 -7.71
N LEU A 350 46.45 1.86 -8.83
CA LEU A 350 46.58 1.18 -10.12
C LEU A 350 48.04 1.17 -10.62
N ALA A 351 48.76 2.29 -10.44
CA ALA A 351 50.18 2.41 -10.77
C ALA A 351 51.07 1.54 -9.85
N VAL A 352 50.72 1.42 -8.57
CA VAL A 352 51.43 0.55 -7.62
C VAL A 352 51.21 -0.92 -7.98
N VAL A 353 49.98 -1.34 -8.27
CA VAL A 353 49.68 -2.74 -8.64
C VAL A 353 50.31 -3.12 -9.98
N THR A 354 50.25 -2.24 -10.98
CA THR A 354 50.93 -2.45 -12.27
C THR A 354 52.46 -2.44 -12.13
N GLY A 355 53.02 -1.59 -11.25
CA GLY A 355 54.44 -1.60 -10.91
C GLY A 355 54.89 -2.89 -10.24
N ILE A 356 54.09 -3.43 -9.30
CA ILE A 356 54.34 -4.71 -8.63
C ILE A 356 54.30 -5.86 -9.64
N LEU A 357 53.28 -5.92 -10.51
CA LEU A 357 53.16 -6.96 -11.53
C LEU A 357 54.30 -6.90 -12.57
N ALA A 358 54.71 -5.71 -12.99
CA ALA A 358 55.85 -5.53 -13.88
C ALA A 358 57.17 -5.99 -13.24
N ALA A 359 57.38 -5.69 -11.95
CA ALA A 359 58.56 -6.14 -11.20
C ALA A 359 58.59 -7.68 -11.06
N PHE A 360 57.45 -8.32 -10.80
CA PHE A 360 57.34 -9.78 -10.79
C PHE A 360 57.57 -10.40 -12.17
N GLY A 361 57.04 -9.79 -13.23
CA GLY A 361 57.25 -10.23 -14.61
C GLY A 361 58.71 -10.16 -15.04
N VAL A 362 59.40 -9.06 -14.73
CA VAL A 362 60.84 -8.88 -15.03
C VAL A 362 61.69 -9.83 -14.18
N GLY A 363 61.36 -10.00 -12.90
CA GLY A 363 62.03 -10.94 -12.01
C GLY A 363 61.92 -12.39 -12.49
N ALA A 364 60.71 -12.82 -12.87
CA ALA A 364 60.46 -14.15 -13.42
C ALA A 364 61.22 -14.35 -14.74
N TYR A 365 61.19 -13.37 -15.65
CA TYR A 365 61.91 -13.44 -16.92
C TYR A 365 63.44 -13.55 -16.74
N LEU A 366 64.03 -12.74 -15.86
CA LEU A 366 65.46 -12.80 -15.55
C LEU A 366 65.85 -14.11 -14.88
N TRP A 367 65.00 -14.65 -14.00
CA TRP A 367 65.21 -15.95 -13.39
C TRP A 367 65.20 -17.08 -14.43
N PHE A 368 64.21 -17.09 -15.34
CA PHE A 368 64.15 -18.05 -16.44
C PHE A 368 65.34 -17.93 -17.39
N LYS A 369 65.78 -16.71 -17.72
CA LYS A 369 66.97 -16.47 -18.56
C LYS A 369 68.26 -16.97 -17.90
N LYS A 370 68.44 -16.73 -16.59
CA LYS A 370 69.60 -17.23 -15.83
C LYS A 370 69.61 -18.77 -15.78
N ARG A 371 68.44 -19.39 -15.57
CA ARG A 371 68.32 -20.85 -15.55
C ARG A 371 68.68 -21.49 -16.90
N ARG A 372 68.31 -20.83 -18.01
CA ARG A 372 68.62 -21.29 -19.37
C ARG A 372 70.11 -21.15 -19.72
N ASN A 373 70.80 -20.14 -19.19
CA ASN A 373 72.24 -19.96 -19.40
C ASN A 373 73.10 -20.92 -18.56
N ASN A 374 72.61 -21.40 -17.42
CA ASN A 374 73.32 -22.38 -16.58
C ASN A 374 73.16 -23.84 -17.07
N GLN A 375 72.38 -24.06 -18.13
CA GLN A 375 72.16 -25.39 -18.75
C GLN A 375 72.88 -25.54 -20.10
N LYS A 376 73.67 -24.54 -20.50
CA LYS A 376 74.66 -24.62 -21.58
C LYS A 376 76.04 -24.58 -20.95
#